data_AF-A0A257XI07-F1
#
_entry.id   AF-A0A257XI07-F1
#
_cell.length_a   1.000
_cell.length_b   1.000
_cell.length_c   1.000
_cell.angle_alpha   90.00
_cell.angle_beta   90.00
_cell.angle_gamma   90.00
#
_symmetry.space_group_name_H-M   'P 1'
#
loop_
_entity.id
_entity.type
_entity.pdbx_description
1 polymer ?
#
loop_
_entity_poly.entity_id
_entity_poly.type
_entity_poly.pdbx_seq_one_letter_code
_entity_poly.pdbx_strand_id
1 'polypeptide(L)'
;MTRRSSHPTRWIAAALLAGSAGAAIASPNFYGSLSNFDVYNDTGSETHGFEIELHGVSGSDVTYTFGGDYNRYGSPRIDSFDGGIFVRYLSAYDIAQGAFLTATPVPSSFSPTDGHSCWSGGGAGYADSGCEHFGLGLNKNATSTTYRWLKGDAATGQITPVGGNVLIAAPVWQVIDPAPADPGQPAAAAPIVQAVIAPEPAENHEQYGEAQWVKVYTTEIEREVELEELLSDNAVVPREPSETEIEWVLFQAKPEGKDDGEGDELLLEKPLAGDLGGKKSVIRRYEFYEYVGAYNPEDHEAQPFDEADPAGAGEVGRYIGAQMAAANLAAAPVPEPSTWLSMLGGLAVVGLLRRHRMR
;
A
#
# COMPACT_ATOMS: atom_id res chain seq x y z
N MET A 1 -68.24 37.02 -23.32
CA MET A 1 -67.12 36.54 -24.14
C MET A 1 -66.09 37.65 -24.24
N THR A 2 -64.98 37.56 -23.49
CA THR A 2 -63.63 38.02 -23.89
C THR A 2 -62.67 37.77 -22.72
N ARG A 3 -61.59 37.03 -23.01
CA ARG A 3 -60.58 36.51 -22.08
C ARG A 3 -59.74 37.63 -21.48
N ARG A 4 -59.43 37.54 -20.18
CA ARG A 4 -58.27 38.22 -19.56
C ARG A 4 -56.99 37.49 -19.98
N SER A 5 -56.05 38.20 -20.62
CA SER A 5 -54.66 37.76 -20.78
C SER A 5 -53.79 38.47 -19.76
N SER A 6 -53.26 37.74 -18.78
CA SER A 6 -52.18 38.19 -17.92
C SER A 6 -50.87 37.59 -18.43
N HIS A 7 -50.00 38.42 -19.00
CA HIS A 7 -48.60 38.07 -19.23
C HIS A 7 -47.78 38.47 -18.00
N PRO A 8 -47.17 37.52 -17.27
CA PRO A 8 -46.05 37.84 -16.42
C PRO A 8 -44.78 37.80 -17.26
N THR A 9 -44.13 38.95 -17.35
CA THR A 9 -42.78 39.17 -17.87
C THR A 9 -41.80 38.21 -17.18
N ARG A 10 -41.27 37.22 -17.90
CA ARG A 10 -40.16 36.37 -17.44
C ARG A 10 -38.85 37.11 -17.70
N TRP A 11 -38.18 37.50 -16.62
CA TRP A 11 -36.78 37.92 -16.66
C TRP A 11 -35.92 36.69 -16.94
N ILE A 12 -35.25 36.68 -18.09
CA ILE A 12 -34.18 35.71 -18.38
C ILE A 12 -32.93 36.26 -17.69
N ALA A 13 -32.60 35.69 -16.53
CA ALA A 13 -31.27 35.84 -15.96
C ALA A 13 -30.32 34.98 -16.80
N ALA A 14 -29.45 35.62 -17.57
CA ALA A 14 -28.36 34.96 -18.26
C ALA A 14 -27.40 34.36 -17.22
N ALA A 15 -27.27 33.04 -17.22
CA ALA A 15 -26.27 32.32 -16.45
C ALA A 15 -24.88 32.70 -17.00
N LEU A 16 -24.09 33.39 -16.18
CA LEU A 16 -22.66 33.56 -16.40
C LEU A 16 -22.00 32.20 -16.17
N LEU A 17 -21.69 31.50 -17.26
CA LEU A 17 -20.70 30.43 -17.31
C LEU A 17 -19.34 31.04 -16.98
N ALA A 18 -18.98 31.04 -15.70
CA ALA A 18 -17.60 31.21 -15.26
C ALA A 18 -16.93 29.83 -15.29
N GLY A 19 -16.48 29.42 -16.47
CA GLY A 19 -15.48 28.37 -16.58
C GLY A 19 -14.12 28.94 -16.20
N SER A 20 -13.50 28.36 -15.18
CA SER A 20 -12.06 28.05 -15.07
C SER A 20 -11.69 27.89 -13.58
N ALA A 21 -11.98 26.72 -13.02
CA ALA A 21 -11.07 26.13 -12.04
C ALA A 21 -10.36 25.02 -12.81
N GLY A 22 -9.10 25.25 -13.19
CA GLY A 22 -8.25 24.12 -13.54
C GLY A 22 -8.30 23.17 -12.36
N ALA A 23 -8.66 21.91 -12.60
CA ALA A 23 -8.41 20.87 -11.62
C ALA A 23 -6.90 20.94 -11.34
N ALA A 24 -6.53 21.49 -10.19
CA ALA A 24 -5.22 21.23 -9.66
C ALA A 24 -5.18 19.72 -9.54
N ILE A 25 -4.32 19.06 -10.32
CA ILE A 25 -4.02 17.66 -10.11
C ILE A 25 -3.47 17.61 -8.70
N ALA A 26 -4.31 17.23 -7.74
CA ALA A 26 -3.91 17.14 -6.37
C ALA A 26 -3.02 15.90 -6.27
N SER A 27 -1.81 16.10 -5.79
CA SER A 27 -0.79 15.07 -5.96
C SER A 27 -0.89 14.00 -4.86
N PRO A 28 -0.40 12.80 -5.17
CA PRO A 28 -0.45 11.66 -4.26
C PRO A 28 0.16 11.97 -2.90
N ASN A 29 -0.39 11.38 -1.83
CA ASN A 29 0.20 11.44 -0.50
C ASN A 29 1.09 10.23 -0.19
N PHE A 30 1.12 9.19 -1.03
CA PHE A 30 1.93 7.99 -0.83
C PHE A 30 2.42 7.39 -2.15
N TYR A 31 3.68 6.97 -2.20
CA TYR A 31 4.30 6.36 -3.38
C TYR A 31 5.19 5.19 -2.96
N GLY A 32 4.97 4.01 -3.51
CA GLY A 32 5.88 2.88 -3.29
C GLY A 32 5.17 1.68 -2.69
N SER A 33 5.89 0.82 -2.00
CA SER A 33 5.34 -0.40 -1.39
C SER A 33 5.69 -0.46 0.09
N LEU A 34 5.06 -1.35 0.87
CA LEU A 34 5.31 -1.49 2.32
C LEU A 34 6.81 -1.53 2.67
N SER A 35 7.63 -2.05 1.78
CA SER A 35 9.07 -2.19 1.94
C SER A 35 9.90 -0.96 1.54
N ASN A 36 9.35 -0.02 0.78
CA ASN A 36 10.08 1.09 0.18
C ASN A 36 9.06 2.13 -0.32
N PHE A 37 8.71 3.12 0.50
CA PHE A 37 7.71 4.13 0.15
C PHE A 37 8.00 5.51 0.69
N ASP A 38 7.55 6.52 -0.07
CA ASP A 38 7.44 7.90 0.38
C ASP A 38 6.01 8.22 0.81
N VAL A 39 5.84 9.05 1.84
CA VAL A 39 4.55 9.53 2.31
C VAL A 39 4.61 11.01 2.73
N TYR A 40 3.63 11.79 2.29
CA TYR A 40 3.47 13.20 2.67
C TYR A 40 2.62 13.35 3.93
N ASN A 41 2.97 14.33 4.76
CA ASN A 41 2.19 14.75 5.92
C ASN A 41 0.98 15.60 5.49
N ASP A 42 -0.13 14.95 5.20
CA ASP A 42 -1.39 15.58 4.81
C ASP A 42 -2.29 16.01 5.99
N THR A 43 -1.80 15.93 7.22
CA THR A 43 -2.60 16.16 8.44
C THR A 43 -2.93 17.64 8.70
N GLY A 44 -2.34 18.57 7.92
CA GLY A 44 -2.52 20.01 8.09
C GLY A 44 -1.77 20.62 9.29
N SER A 45 -0.95 19.84 10.00
CA SER A 45 -0.04 20.34 11.02
C SER A 45 1.24 19.51 11.09
N GLU A 46 2.27 20.02 11.77
CA GLU A 46 3.51 19.24 11.95
C GLU A 46 3.24 17.93 12.71
N THR A 47 3.84 16.85 12.23
CA THR A 47 3.77 15.51 12.84
C THR A 47 5.14 15.14 13.43
N HIS A 48 5.13 14.21 14.38
CA HIS A 48 6.27 13.87 15.23
C HIS A 48 6.58 12.37 15.19
N GLY A 49 6.04 11.69 14.19
CA GLY A 49 6.27 10.28 13.97
C GLY A 49 5.33 9.68 12.95
N PHE A 50 5.57 8.41 12.66
CA PHE A 50 4.77 7.61 11.75
C PHE A 50 4.66 6.18 12.30
N GLU A 51 3.50 5.57 12.13
CA GLU A 51 3.18 4.23 12.59
C GLU A 51 2.76 3.34 11.43
N ILE A 52 3.30 2.13 11.41
CA ILE A 52 2.83 1.03 10.57
C ILE A 52 2.32 -0.05 11.52
N GLU A 53 1.02 -0.28 11.53
CA GLU A 53 0.36 -1.33 12.28
C GLU A 53 0.19 -2.56 11.39
N LEU A 54 0.66 -3.71 11.85
CA LEU A 54 0.66 -4.96 11.09
C LEU A 54 0.03 -6.07 11.92
N HIS A 55 -1.00 -6.72 11.38
CA HIS A 55 -1.66 -7.86 12.00
C HIS A 55 -1.14 -9.19 11.44
N GLY A 56 -1.24 -10.27 12.22
CA GLY A 56 -0.88 -11.62 11.79
C GLY A 56 0.63 -11.90 11.72
N VAL A 57 1.47 -10.93 12.07
CA VAL A 57 2.94 -11.03 12.10
C VAL A 57 3.50 -10.66 13.47
N SER A 58 4.74 -11.08 13.71
CA SER A 58 5.49 -10.83 14.92
C SER A 58 6.78 -10.06 14.62
N GLY A 59 7.43 -9.53 15.66
CA GLY A 59 8.69 -8.79 15.48
C GLY A 59 9.82 -9.62 14.86
N SER A 60 9.81 -10.96 15.02
CA SER A 60 10.78 -11.85 14.39
C SER A 60 10.55 -12.04 12.89
N ASP A 61 9.39 -11.65 12.38
CA ASP A 61 9.08 -11.73 10.96
C ASP A 61 9.64 -10.52 10.17
N VAL A 62 10.03 -9.46 10.88
CA VAL A 62 10.65 -8.26 10.29
C VAL A 62 12.10 -8.55 9.91
N THR A 63 12.40 -8.51 8.62
CA THR A 63 13.74 -8.80 8.06
C THR A 63 14.58 -7.55 7.85
N TYR A 64 13.94 -6.40 7.70
CA TYR A 64 14.56 -5.10 7.45
C TYR A 64 13.59 -3.97 7.82
N THR A 65 14.14 -2.80 8.15
CA THR A 65 13.42 -1.52 8.27
C THR A 65 14.26 -0.41 7.67
N PHE A 66 13.67 0.48 6.89
CA PHE A 66 14.30 1.74 6.51
C PHE A 66 14.48 2.61 7.75
N GLY A 67 15.60 3.31 7.94
CA GLY A 67 15.81 4.16 9.12
C GLY A 67 17.27 4.47 9.39
N GLY A 68 17.61 4.76 10.64
CA GLY A 68 18.94 5.31 10.97
C GLY A 68 19.07 6.73 10.43
N ASP A 69 20.21 7.07 9.82
CA ASP A 69 20.45 8.44 9.34
C ASP A 69 19.71 8.79 8.03
N TYR A 70 18.91 7.85 7.49
CA TYR A 70 18.21 8.01 6.22
C TYR A 70 16.86 8.73 6.32
N ASN A 71 16.24 8.80 7.52
CA ASN A 71 15.08 9.64 7.77
C ASN A 71 15.26 10.44 9.08
N ARG A 72 14.41 11.44 9.31
CA ARG A 72 14.56 12.36 10.45
C ARG A 72 14.23 11.76 11.81
N TYR A 73 13.51 10.63 11.85
CA TYR A 73 13.09 9.96 13.08
C TYR A 73 14.07 8.89 13.56
N GLY A 74 15.03 8.48 12.72
CA GLY A 74 15.97 7.44 13.05
C GLY A 74 15.43 6.03 12.79
N SER A 75 16.04 5.03 13.45
CA SER A 75 15.56 3.65 13.39
C SER A 75 14.22 3.49 14.12
N PRO A 76 13.27 2.71 13.58
CA PRO A 76 11.99 2.53 14.22
C PRO A 76 12.08 1.67 15.47
N ARG A 77 11.09 1.82 16.34
CA ARG A 77 10.79 0.88 17.43
C ARG A 77 9.74 -0.12 16.97
N ILE A 78 9.92 -1.39 17.32
CA ILE A 78 8.93 -2.44 17.07
C ILE A 78 8.29 -2.85 18.40
N ASP A 79 6.98 -2.66 18.53
CA ASP A 79 6.20 -3.02 19.70
C ASP A 79 5.18 -4.10 19.35
N SER A 80 5.11 -5.18 20.13
CA SER A 80 4.09 -6.22 19.95
C SER A 80 2.79 -5.87 20.66
N PHE A 81 1.67 -6.29 20.08
CA PHE A 81 0.35 -6.32 20.70
C PHE A 81 -0.31 -7.68 20.44
N ASP A 82 -1.50 -7.90 21.01
CA ASP A 82 -2.23 -9.14 20.77
C ASP A 82 -2.66 -9.25 19.30
N GLY A 83 -2.08 -10.20 18.57
CA GLY A 83 -2.35 -10.40 17.15
C GLY A 83 -1.44 -9.64 16.17
N GLY A 84 -0.49 -8.83 16.62
CA GLY A 84 0.34 -8.06 15.68
C GLY A 84 1.51 -7.26 16.26
N ILE A 85 2.02 -6.33 15.45
CA ILE A 85 3.09 -5.38 15.80
C ILE A 85 2.80 -3.97 15.31
N PHE A 86 3.34 -2.99 16.03
CA PHE A 86 3.55 -1.62 15.57
C PHE A 86 5.02 -1.43 15.20
N VAL A 87 5.28 -0.83 14.03
CA VAL A 87 6.59 -0.29 13.65
C VAL A 87 6.48 1.23 13.69
N ARG A 88 7.12 1.86 14.67
CA ARG A 88 6.98 3.29 14.96
C ARG A 88 8.27 4.06 14.78
N TYR A 89 8.21 5.07 13.93
CA TYR A 89 9.22 6.12 13.77
C TYR A 89 8.80 7.29 14.65
N LEU A 90 9.61 7.67 15.63
CA LEU A 90 9.19 8.63 16.66
C LEU A 90 10.24 9.71 16.85
N SER A 91 9.81 10.97 16.93
CA SER A 91 10.67 12.03 17.41
C SER A 91 11.03 11.79 18.88
N ALA A 92 12.30 12.01 19.22
CA ALA A 92 12.69 12.17 20.60
C ALA A 92 12.03 13.43 21.21
N TYR A 93 11.79 13.38 22.52
CA TYR A 93 11.21 14.47 23.29
C TYR A 93 12.21 14.97 24.34
N ASP A 94 12.52 16.26 24.32
CA ASP A 94 13.32 16.94 25.33
C ASP A 94 12.40 17.48 26.43
N ILE A 95 12.41 16.82 27.59
CA ILE A 95 11.60 17.20 28.74
C ILE A 95 12.02 18.54 29.37
N ALA A 96 13.28 18.96 29.22
CA ALA A 96 13.75 20.23 29.76
C ALA A 96 13.29 21.41 28.90
N GLN A 97 13.18 21.20 27.58
CA GLN A 97 12.69 22.19 26.63
C GLN A 97 11.17 22.11 26.42
N GLY A 98 10.54 21.00 26.77
CA GLY A 98 9.12 20.77 26.49
C GLY A 98 8.85 20.68 24.98
N ALA A 99 9.77 20.05 24.23
CA ALA A 99 9.75 20.08 22.77
C ALA A 99 10.18 18.74 22.15
N PHE A 100 9.60 18.42 21.00
CA PHE A 100 10.09 17.33 20.15
C PHE A 100 11.29 17.81 19.33
N LEU A 101 12.28 16.93 19.17
CA LEU A 101 13.55 17.26 18.52
C LEU A 101 13.46 17.31 16.99
N THR A 102 12.45 16.65 16.41
CA THR A 102 12.20 16.64 14.97
C THR A 102 10.70 16.64 14.69
N ALA A 103 10.33 17.16 13.52
CA ALA A 103 8.96 17.12 13.05
C ALA A 103 8.93 17.04 11.51
N THR A 104 7.92 16.38 10.98
CA THR A 104 7.59 16.46 9.55
C THR A 104 6.69 17.68 9.33
N PRO A 105 7.12 18.68 8.54
CA PRO A 105 6.30 19.86 8.29
C PRO A 105 5.09 19.53 7.42
N VAL A 106 4.17 20.47 7.30
CA VAL A 106 3.09 20.39 6.30
C VAL A 106 3.71 20.67 4.93
N PRO A 107 3.51 19.80 3.91
CA PRO A 107 4.07 20.01 2.59
C PRO A 107 3.51 21.29 1.96
N SER A 108 4.38 22.10 1.36
CA SER A 108 3.96 23.26 0.56
C SER A 108 3.35 22.86 -0.79
N SER A 109 3.66 21.65 -1.23
CA SER A 109 3.15 21.02 -2.45
C SER A 109 3.34 19.52 -2.37
N PHE A 110 2.41 18.77 -2.92
CA PHE A 110 2.60 17.35 -3.18
C PHE A 110 3.22 17.25 -4.57
N SER A 111 4.37 16.61 -4.71
CA SER A 111 5.00 16.35 -6.03
C SER A 111 5.26 14.85 -6.16
N PRO A 112 5.15 14.27 -7.37
CA PRO A 112 5.64 12.93 -7.66
C PRO A 112 7.02 12.70 -7.06
N THR A 113 7.10 11.74 -6.14
CA THR A 113 8.35 11.34 -5.48
C THR A 113 8.92 10.06 -6.06
N ASP A 114 8.11 9.38 -6.88
CA ASP A 114 8.33 8.06 -7.45
C ASP A 114 8.64 6.94 -6.42
N GLY A 115 8.46 7.24 -5.13
CA GLY A 115 8.64 6.33 -4.01
C GLY A 115 10.06 6.25 -3.47
N HIS A 116 10.97 7.14 -3.87
CA HIS A 116 12.35 7.15 -3.36
C HIS A 116 13.00 8.54 -3.24
N SER A 117 12.20 9.61 -3.12
CA SER A 117 12.72 10.97 -3.04
C SER A 117 12.76 11.53 -1.61
N CYS A 118 11.99 10.99 -0.67
CA CYS A 118 11.74 11.66 0.62
C CYS A 118 12.66 11.18 1.76
N TRP A 119 13.96 11.14 1.51
CA TRP A 119 14.96 10.71 2.51
C TRP A 119 16.20 11.61 2.52
N SER A 120 17.06 11.47 3.52
CA SER A 120 18.18 12.40 3.78
C SER A 120 19.22 12.50 2.66
N GLY A 121 19.37 11.47 1.83
CA GLY A 121 20.19 11.46 0.61
C GLY A 121 19.39 11.45 -0.69
N GLY A 122 18.07 11.67 -0.61
CA GLY A 122 17.15 11.65 -1.74
C GLY A 122 17.05 12.99 -2.49
N GLY A 123 15.82 13.37 -2.84
CA GLY A 123 15.51 14.57 -3.60
C GLY A 123 15.91 15.88 -2.90
N ALA A 124 16.09 16.94 -3.69
CA ALA A 124 16.36 18.27 -3.14
C ALA A 124 15.19 18.74 -2.26
N GLY A 125 15.50 19.26 -1.07
CA GLY A 125 14.49 19.86 -0.18
C GLY A 125 13.81 18.90 0.79
N TYR A 126 14.32 17.68 1.01
CA TYR A 126 13.78 16.72 1.99
C TYR A 126 13.45 17.36 3.35
N ALA A 127 14.32 18.22 3.89
CA ALA A 127 14.14 18.84 5.20
C ALA A 127 12.80 19.61 5.33
N ASP A 128 12.37 20.28 4.27
CA ASP A 128 11.19 21.16 4.27
C ASP A 128 10.03 20.58 3.43
N SER A 129 10.18 19.39 2.86
CA SER A 129 9.24 18.83 1.89
C SER A 129 7.89 18.43 2.48
N GLY A 130 7.84 18.21 3.80
CA GLY A 130 6.70 17.60 4.48
C GLY A 130 6.48 16.14 4.06
N CYS A 131 7.51 15.49 3.52
CA CYS A 131 7.49 14.10 3.07
C CYS A 131 8.53 13.27 3.83
N GLU A 132 8.27 11.98 3.98
CA GLU A 132 9.15 11.00 4.60
C GLU A 132 9.26 9.75 3.77
N HIS A 133 10.35 9.02 3.97
CA HIS A 133 10.57 7.70 3.40
C HIS A 133 10.64 6.66 4.50
N PHE A 134 9.83 5.61 4.34
CA PHE A 134 9.74 4.49 5.26
C PHE A 134 9.71 3.17 4.48
N GLY A 135 9.94 2.08 5.19
CA GLY A 135 9.85 0.76 4.60
C GLY A 135 10.18 -0.32 5.60
N LEU A 136 9.62 -1.52 5.40
CA LEU A 136 10.05 -2.72 6.11
C LEU A 136 9.89 -3.99 5.27
N GLY A 137 10.76 -4.96 5.53
CA GLY A 137 10.68 -6.29 4.93
C GLY A 137 10.04 -7.27 5.90
N LEU A 138 9.21 -8.18 5.38
CA LEU A 138 8.65 -9.30 6.14
C LEU A 138 9.01 -10.63 5.49
N ASN A 139 9.26 -11.67 6.28
CA ASN A 139 9.38 -13.05 5.79
C ASN A 139 8.02 -13.79 5.77
N LYS A 140 6.95 -13.12 6.21
CA LYS A 140 5.59 -13.62 6.32
C LYS A 140 4.62 -12.49 5.96
N ASN A 141 3.57 -12.81 5.19
CA ASN A 141 2.54 -11.83 4.87
C ASN A 141 1.79 -11.39 6.14
N ALA A 142 1.63 -10.06 6.30
CA ALA A 142 0.67 -9.51 7.24
C ALA A 142 -0.76 -9.76 6.76
N THR A 143 -1.70 -9.92 7.69
CA THR A 143 -3.12 -10.09 7.37
C THR A 143 -3.85 -8.76 7.22
N SER A 144 -3.29 -7.68 7.77
CA SER A 144 -3.74 -6.30 7.56
C SER A 144 -2.56 -5.35 7.81
N THR A 145 -2.58 -4.20 7.13
CA THR A 145 -1.57 -3.14 7.25
C THR A 145 -2.24 -1.77 7.29
N THR A 146 -2.06 -1.04 8.38
CA THR A 146 -2.58 0.33 8.54
C THR A 146 -1.42 1.30 8.75
N TYR A 147 -1.50 2.49 8.16
CA TYR A 147 -0.48 3.52 8.30
C TYR A 147 -1.06 4.79 8.91
N ARG A 148 -0.34 5.41 9.86
CA ARG A 148 -0.81 6.63 10.53
C ARG A 148 0.32 7.63 10.77
N TRP A 149 0.02 8.90 10.52
CA TRP A 149 0.80 9.99 11.06
C TRP A 149 0.57 10.12 12.57
N LEU A 150 1.63 10.47 13.30
CA LEU A 150 1.57 10.66 14.73
C LEU A 150 1.87 12.10 15.11
N LYS A 151 1.11 12.66 16.05
CA LYS A 151 1.34 14.00 16.59
C LYS A 151 1.69 13.94 18.07
N GLY A 152 2.73 14.69 18.41
CA GLY A 152 3.16 14.87 19.78
C GLY A 152 2.39 15.99 20.48
N ASP A 153 2.06 15.79 21.75
CA ASP A 153 1.62 16.82 22.68
C ASP A 153 2.83 17.37 23.44
N ALA A 154 3.20 18.62 23.15
CA ALA A 154 4.35 19.28 23.77
C ALA A 154 4.22 19.47 25.30
N ALA A 155 3.00 19.42 25.87
CA ALA A 155 2.83 19.53 27.31
C ALA A 155 3.18 18.23 28.05
N THR A 156 2.97 17.08 27.40
CA THR A 156 3.07 15.75 28.03
C THR A 156 4.17 14.88 27.44
N GLY A 157 4.67 15.21 26.26
CA GLY A 157 5.57 14.37 25.46
C GLY A 157 4.89 13.13 24.88
N GLN A 158 3.57 12.98 25.02
CA GLN A 158 2.83 11.85 24.46
C GLN A 158 2.71 12.00 22.95
N ILE A 159 2.81 10.89 22.23
CA ILE A 159 2.63 10.84 20.78
C ILE A 159 1.42 9.94 20.49
N THR A 160 0.46 10.43 19.71
CA THR A 160 -0.75 9.70 19.33
C THR A 160 -1.07 9.85 17.85
N PRO A 161 -1.81 8.92 17.23
CA PRO A 161 -2.30 9.09 15.86
C PRO A 161 -3.04 10.41 15.65
N VAL A 162 -2.93 10.98 14.44
CA VAL A 162 -3.64 12.18 14.01
C VAL A 162 -4.05 12.06 12.54
N GLY A 163 -5.17 12.68 12.16
CA GLY A 163 -5.75 12.54 10.82
C GLY A 163 -6.44 11.19 10.65
N GLY A 164 -6.84 10.88 9.42
CA GLY A 164 -7.30 9.54 9.04
C GLY A 164 -6.12 8.61 8.73
N ASN A 165 -6.39 7.31 8.64
CA ASN A 165 -5.40 6.34 8.16
C ASN A 165 -4.98 6.70 6.72
N VAL A 166 -3.73 6.42 6.35
CA VAL A 166 -3.33 6.49 4.94
C VAL A 166 -3.98 5.32 4.22
N LEU A 167 -4.95 5.62 3.35
CA LEU A 167 -5.81 4.64 2.70
C LEU A 167 -5.12 3.97 1.51
N ILE A 168 -4.08 3.17 1.76
CA ILE A 168 -3.44 2.33 0.75
C ILE A 168 -3.33 0.92 1.27
N ALA A 169 -4.25 0.08 0.80
CA ALA A 169 -4.26 -1.34 1.12
C ALA A 169 -3.00 -2.03 0.62
N ALA A 170 -2.60 -3.15 1.25
CA ALA A 170 -1.47 -3.97 0.84
C ALA A 170 -1.89 -5.36 0.32
N PRO A 171 -1.37 -5.84 -0.83
CA PRO A 171 -1.74 -7.13 -1.36
C PRO A 171 -1.01 -8.25 -0.60
N VAL A 172 -1.77 -9.30 -0.29
CA VAL A 172 -1.27 -10.59 0.19
C VAL A 172 -1.09 -11.50 -1.02
N TRP A 173 0.13 -11.99 -1.23
CA TRP A 173 0.48 -12.84 -2.37
C TRP A 173 0.66 -14.30 -1.98
N GLN A 174 0.16 -15.20 -2.81
CA GLN A 174 0.42 -16.63 -2.71
C GLN A 174 0.51 -17.29 -4.09
N VAL A 175 1.33 -18.34 -4.18
CA VAL A 175 1.37 -19.25 -5.34
C VAL A 175 0.62 -20.51 -4.93
N ILE A 176 -0.47 -20.80 -5.64
CA ILE A 176 -1.36 -21.93 -5.37
C ILE A 176 -1.04 -23.03 -6.38
N ASP A 177 -0.49 -24.13 -5.91
CA ASP A 177 -0.28 -25.31 -6.75
C ASP A 177 -1.61 -26.02 -7.05
N PRO A 178 -1.77 -26.57 -8.26
CA PRO A 178 -2.92 -27.38 -8.62
C PRO A 178 -2.99 -28.65 -7.76
N ALA A 179 -4.20 -29.13 -7.49
CA ALA A 179 -4.35 -30.48 -6.94
C ALA A 179 -3.69 -31.52 -7.88
N PRO A 180 -3.03 -32.57 -7.34
CA PRO A 180 -2.52 -33.65 -8.17
C PRO A 180 -3.63 -34.25 -9.03
N ALA A 181 -3.34 -34.48 -10.32
CA ALA A 181 -4.30 -35.13 -11.20
C ALA A 181 -4.58 -36.56 -10.73
N ASP A 182 -5.87 -36.94 -10.70
CA ASP A 182 -6.26 -38.32 -10.44
C ASP A 182 -5.69 -39.27 -11.50
N PRO A 183 -5.34 -40.53 -11.15
CA PRO A 183 -4.84 -41.50 -12.11
C PRO A 183 -5.81 -41.67 -13.30
N GLY A 184 -5.35 -41.32 -14.50
CA GLY A 184 -6.13 -41.42 -15.74
C GLY A 184 -6.87 -40.14 -16.14
N GLN A 185 -6.76 -39.06 -15.37
CA GLN A 185 -7.21 -37.73 -15.77
C GLN A 185 -6.11 -36.93 -16.49
N PRO A 186 -6.46 -35.87 -17.25
CA PRO A 186 -5.49 -34.97 -17.86
C PRO A 186 -4.50 -34.41 -16.83
N ALA A 187 -3.36 -33.91 -17.31
CA ALA A 187 -2.33 -33.29 -16.46
C ALA A 187 -2.95 -32.24 -15.52
N ALA A 188 -2.37 -32.11 -14.33
CA ALA A 188 -2.80 -31.12 -13.34
C ALA A 188 -2.87 -29.72 -13.98
N ALA A 189 -3.86 -28.93 -13.57
CA ALA A 189 -3.96 -27.52 -13.99
C ALA A 189 -2.66 -26.79 -13.68
N ALA A 190 -2.41 -25.63 -14.26
CA ALA A 190 -1.19 -24.91 -13.91
C ALA A 190 -1.32 -24.18 -12.56
N PRO A 191 -0.22 -23.94 -11.82
CA PRO A 191 -0.28 -23.15 -10.58
C PRO A 191 -0.84 -21.74 -10.83
N ILE A 192 -1.41 -21.12 -9.81
CA ILE A 192 -2.02 -19.79 -9.87
C ILE A 192 -1.23 -18.84 -8.99
N VAL A 193 -0.85 -17.67 -9.51
CA VAL A 193 -0.45 -16.55 -8.67
C VAL A 193 -1.68 -15.79 -8.28
N GLN A 194 -1.94 -15.76 -6.98
CA GLN A 194 -3.05 -15.02 -6.41
C GLN A 194 -2.52 -13.83 -5.62
N ALA A 195 -3.12 -12.67 -5.83
CA ALA A 195 -3.02 -11.52 -4.95
C ALA A 195 -4.41 -11.19 -4.42
N VAL A 196 -4.51 -10.98 -3.11
CA VAL A 196 -5.73 -10.50 -2.44
C VAL A 196 -5.42 -9.14 -1.84
N ILE A 197 -6.27 -8.16 -2.09
CA ILE A 197 -6.15 -6.85 -1.46
C ILE A 197 -7.49 -6.47 -0.84
N ALA A 198 -7.47 -6.11 0.43
CA ALA A 198 -8.65 -5.80 1.22
C ALA A 198 -8.69 -4.31 1.56
N PRO A 199 -9.86 -3.66 1.53
CA PRO A 199 -9.98 -2.25 1.89
C PRO A 199 -9.66 -2.04 3.37
N GLU A 200 -9.25 -0.83 3.72
CA GLU A 200 -9.05 -0.47 5.12
C GLU A 200 -10.39 -0.58 5.85
N PRO A 201 -10.47 -1.31 6.98
CA PRO A 201 -11.69 -1.40 7.77
C PRO A 201 -12.19 -0.01 8.21
N ALA A 202 -13.52 0.16 8.25
CA ALA A 202 -14.13 1.38 8.75
C ALA A 202 -13.76 1.60 10.23
N GLU A 203 -13.50 2.85 10.65
CA GLU A 203 -13.33 3.15 12.09
C GLU A 203 -14.58 2.77 12.90
N ASN A 204 -15.76 2.94 12.29
CA ASN A 204 -17.01 2.41 12.80
C ASN A 204 -17.37 1.11 12.06
N HIS A 205 -17.11 -0.03 12.68
CA HIS A 205 -17.33 -1.36 12.10
C HIS A 205 -18.80 -1.67 11.78
N GLU A 206 -19.76 -0.86 12.24
CA GLU A 206 -21.19 -1.01 11.89
C GLU A 206 -21.54 -0.34 10.55
N GLN A 207 -20.62 0.41 9.94
CA GLN A 207 -20.80 1.14 8.70
C GLN A 207 -19.79 0.69 7.64
N TYR A 208 -20.04 1.08 6.40
CA TYR A 208 -19.07 0.94 5.34
C TYR A 208 -17.88 1.89 5.56
N GLY A 209 -16.71 1.48 5.05
CA GLY A 209 -15.49 2.29 5.10
C GLY A 209 -15.50 3.45 4.10
N GLU A 210 -14.40 4.19 4.03
CA GLU A 210 -14.20 5.16 2.96
C GLU A 210 -14.00 4.44 1.63
N ALA A 211 -14.80 4.80 0.62
CA ALA A 211 -14.70 4.20 -0.70
C ALA A 211 -13.55 4.81 -1.52
N GLN A 212 -12.95 3.96 -2.34
CA GLN A 212 -11.87 4.30 -3.25
C GLN A 212 -12.16 3.71 -4.63
N TRP A 213 -11.63 4.35 -5.66
CA TRP A 213 -11.49 3.73 -6.96
C TRP A 213 -10.11 3.14 -7.11
N VAL A 214 -10.03 1.90 -7.57
CA VAL A 214 -8.76 1.19 -7.77
C VAL A 214 -8.56 0.86 -9.24
N LYS A 215 -7.32 1.09 -9.71
CA LYS A 215 -6.80 0.55 -10.98
C LYS A 215 -5.73 -0.49 -10.70
N VAL A 216 -5.62 -1.49 -11.56
CA VAL A 216 -4.57 -2.52 -11.46
C VAL A 216 -3.87 -2.68 -12.80
N TYR A 217 -2.55 -2.58 -12.78
CA TYR A 217 -1.68 -2.85 -13.93
C TYR A 217 -0.78 -4.05 -13.62
N THR A 218 -0.50 -4.86 -14.62
CA THR A 218 0.20 -6.14 -14.45
C THR A 218 1.16 -6.39 -15.58
N THR A 219 2.37 -6.82 -15.23
CA THR A 219 3.37 -7.27 -16.20
C THR A 219 4.13 -8.50 -15.69
N GLU A 220 4.85 -9.14 -16.59
CA GLU A 220 5.65 -10.34 -16.32
C GLU A 220 7.03 -10.21 -16.94
N ILE A 221 8.07 -10.57 -16.18
CA ILE A 221 9.46 -10.46 -16.64
C ILE A 221 10.25 -11.78 -16.49
N GLU A 222 11.33 -11.94 -17.25
CA GLU A 222 12.14 -13.18 -17.40
C GLU A 222 13.20 -13.38 -16.31
N ARG A 223 13.12 -12.60 -15.23
CA ARG A 223 14.04 -12.65 -14.09
C ARG A 223 13.30 -12.32 -12.80
N GLU A 224 13.94 -12.62 -11.68
CA GLU A 224 13.48 -12.15 -10.38
C GLU A 224 13.57 -10.62 -10.29
N VAL A 225 12.65 -10.04 -9.54
CA VAL A 225 12.57 -8.61 -9.23
C VAL A 225 13.17 -8.39 -7.84
N GLU A 226 14.05 -7.41 -7.73
CA GLU A 226 14.61 -6.96 -6.46
C GLU A 226 13.71 -5.90 -5.81
N LEU A 227 13.86 -5.72 -4.51
CA LEU A 227 13.01 -4.84 -3.70
C LEU A 227 13.12 -3.37 -4.15
N GLU A 228 14.34 -2.97 -4.47
CA GLU A 228 14.73 -1.65 -4.93
C GLU A 228 14.14 -1.31 -6.30
N GLU A 229 13.65 -2.32 -7.02
CA GLU A 229 13.01 -2.14 -8.32
C GLU A 229 11.50 -1.92 -8.22
N LEU A 230 10.90 -2.11 -7.05
CA LEU A 230 9.48 -1.84 -6.80
C LEU A 230 9.25 -0.35 -6.46
N LEU A 231 9.68 0.52 -7.37
CA LEU A 231 9.57 1.98 -7.31
C LEU A 231 8.78 2.50 -8.52
N SER A 232 8.02 3.58 -8.37
CA SER A 232 7.06 4.03 -9.39
C SER A 232 7.72 4.54 -10.67
N ASP A 233 8.98 4.97 -10.61
CA ASP A 233 9.80 5.38 -11.76
C ASP A 233 10.57 4.23 -12.40
N ASN A 234 10.62 3.06 -11.77
CA ASN A 234 11.35 1.92 -12.31
C ASN A 234 10.59 1.34 -13.50
N ALA A 235 11.32 1.06 -14.59
CA ALA A 235 10.75 0.53 -15.82
C ALA A 235 10.14 -0.88 -15.68
N VAL A 236 10.44 -1.62 -14.60
CA VAL A 236 9.79 -2.93 -14.35
C VAL A 236 8.37 -2.78 -13.79
N VAL A 237 8.03 -1.62 -13.23
CA VAL A 237 6.70 -1.38 -12.65
C VAL A 237 5.72 -1.03 -13.78
N PRO A 238 4.61 -1.79 -13.92
CA PRO A 238 3.67 -1.58 -15.02
C PRO A 238 2.87 -0.30 -14.81
N ARG A 239 2.67 0.45 -15.90
CA ARG A 239 1.90 1.71 -15.91
C ARG A 239 1.32 2.09 -17.27
N GLU A 240 1.61 1.30 -18.31
CA GLU A 240 1.13 1.59 -19.65
C GLU A 240 -0.30 1.07 -19.82
N PRO A 241 -1.15 1.71 -20.67
CA PRO A 241 -2.52 1.24 -20.91
C PRO A 241 -2.62 -0.20 -21.43
N SER A 242 -1.57 -0.72 -22.08
CA SER A 242 -1.51 -2.12 -22.52
C SER A 242 -1.30 -3.12 -21.39
N GLU A 243 -0.93 -2.65 -20.20
CA GLU A 243 -0.67 -3.45 -19.00
C GLU A 243 -1.86 -3.43 -18.02
N THR A 244 -2.94 -2.72 -18.35
CA THR A 244 -4.14 -2.65 -17.50
C THR A 244 -4.78 -4.04 -17.34
N GLU A 245 -4.86 -4.51 -16.09
CA GLU A 245 -5.65 -5.68 -15.67
C GLU A 245 -7.06 -5.23 -15.24
N ILE A 246 -7.15 -4.14 -14.46
CA ILE A 246 -8.41 -3.51 -14.05
C ILE A 246 -8.32 -2.00 -14.32
N GLU A 247 -9.28 -1.46 -15.08
CA GLU A 247 -9.34 -0.02 -15.33
C GLU A 247 -10.02 0.72 -14.18
N TRP A 248 -11.18 0.29 -13.69
CA TRP A 248 -11.83 0.85 -12.50
C TRP A 248 -12.57 -0.24 -11.73
N VAL A 249 -12.42 -0.25 -10.42
CA VAL A 249 -13.25 -1.03 -9.51
C VAL A 249 -13.48 -0.25 -8.22
N LEU A 250 -14.72 -0.28 -7.71
CA LEU A 250 -15.06 0.32 -6.44
C LEU A 250 -14.50 -0.56 -5.31
N PHE A 251 -13.84 0.08 -4.36
CA PHE A 251 -13.14 -0.59 -3.28
C PHE A 251 -13.53 0.05 -1.94
N GLN A 252 -14.27 -0.68 -1.12
CA GLN A 252 -14.85 -0.16 0.12
C GLN A 252 -15.07 -1.29 1.12
N ALA A 253 -14.65 -1.09 2.36
CA ALA A 253 -14.85 -2.07 3.43
C ALA A 253 -16.32 -2.22 3.78
N LYS A 254 -16.77 -3.46 3.99
CA LYS A 254 -18.12 -3.77 4.45
C LYS A 254 -18.24 -3.66 5.98
N PRO A 255 -19.45 -3.39 6.50
CA PRO A 255 -19.74 -3.52 7.93
C PRO A 255 -19.49 -4.96 8.42
N GLU A 256 -19.04 -5.09 9.67
CA GLU A 256 -18.78 -6.39 10.29
C GLU A 256 -20.06 -7.25 10.33
N GLY A 257 -19.96 -8.48 9.83
CA GLY A 257 -21.07 -9.42 9.80
C GLY A 257 -22.07 -9.22 8.65
N LYS A 258 -21.86 -8.23 7.76
CA LYS A 258 -22.60 -8.13 6.49
C LYS A 258 -22.01 -9.12 5.49
N ASP A 259 -22.71 -10.24 5.30
CA ASP A 259 -22.38 -11.25 4.28
C ASP A 259 -23.54 -11.30 3.27
N ASP A 260 -23.30 -10.71 2.11
CA ASP A 260 -24.18 -10.79 0.93
C ASP A 260 -23.73 -11.88 -0.06
N GLY A 261 -22.71 -12.67 0.30
CA GLY A 261 -22.09 -13.68 -0.55
C GLY A 261 -20.97 -13.16 -1.44
N GLU A 262 -20.68 -11.86 -1.43
CA GLU A 262 -19.54 -11.25 -2.15
C GLU A 262 -18.54 -10.67 -1.13
N GLY A 263 -17.25 -10.92 -1.32
CA GLY A 263 -16.22 -10.25 -0.51
C GLY A 263 -16.09 -8.77 -0.87
N ASP A 264 -15.53 -7.96 0.02
CA ASP A 264 -15.07 -6.59 -0.27
C ASP A 264 -13.60 -6.54 -0.75
N GLU A 265 -12.94 -7.69 -0.79
CA GLU A 265 -11.57 -7.86 -1.28
C GLU A 265 -11.51 -7.96 -2.81
N LEU A 266 -10.46 -7.42 -3.41
CA LEU A 266 -10.13 -7.68 -4.80
C LEU A 266 -9.25 -8.93 -4.88
N LEU A 267 -9.81 -9.99 -5.47
CA LEU A 267 -9.13 -11.24 -5.77
C LEU A 267 -8.59 -11.23 -7.21
N LEU A 268 -7.27 -11.23 -7.35
CA LEU A 268 -6.59 -11.18 -8.64
C LEU A 268 -5.79 -12.46 -8.88
N GLU A 269 -6.33 -13.33 -9.73
CA GLU A 269 -5.72 -14.62 -10.07
C GLU A 269 -5.10 -14.60 -11.47
N LYS A 270 -3.87 -15.09 -11.56
CA LYS A 270 -3.21 -15.32 -12.84
C LYS A 270 -2.69 -16.75 -12.92
N PRO A 271 -3.28 -17.61 -13.76
CA PRO A 271 -2.73 -18.92 -14.05
C PRO A 271 -1.33 -18.78 -14.62
N LEU A 272 -0.35 -19.40 -13.98
CA LEU A 272 0.99 -19.51 -14.52
C LEU A 272 0.93 -20.44 -15.72
N ALA A 273 1.44 -20.04 -16.88
CA ALA A 273 1.64 -21.04 -17.93
C ALA A 273 2.63 -22.12 -17.41
N GLY A 274 2.45 -23.38 -17.82
CA GLY A 274 3.29 -24.50 -17.34
C GLY A 274 4.79 -24.33 -17.63
N ASP A 275 5.17 -23.42 -18.53
CA ASP A 275 6.57 -23.02 -18.80
C ASP A 275 6.83 -21.52 -18.59
N LEU A 276 5.83 -20.77 -18.11
CA LEU A 276 5.83 -19.30 -17.96
C LEU A 276 6.31 -18.53 -19.20
N GLY A 277 6.50 -19.17 -20.37
CA GLY A 277 7.31 -18.59 -21.45
C GLY A 277 8.69 -18.08 -21.00
N GLY A 278 9.28 -18.66 -19.95
CA GLY A 278 10.54 -18.19 -19.34
C GLY A 278 10.41 -17.02 -18.35
N LYS A 279 9.19 -16.55 -18.05
CA LYS A 279 8.95 -15.54 -17.00
C LYS A 279 9.24 -16.11 -15.61
N LYS A 280 9.71 -15.25 -14.70
CA LYS A 280 10.06 -15.60 -13.32
C LYS A 280 9.41 -14.70 -12.28
N SER A 281 8.79 -13.60 -12.71
CA SER A 281 8.10 -12.69 -11.80
C SER A 281 6.83 -12.14 -12.40
N VAL A 282 5.79 -12.05 -11.58
CA VAL A 282 4.57 -11.27 -11.83
C VAL A 282 4.68 -10.00 -11.00
N ILE A 283 4.45 -8.85 -11.61
CA ILE A 283 4.49 -7.54 -10.95
C ILE A 283 3.13 -6.89 -11.13
N ARG A 284 2.55 -6.36 -10.04
CA ARG A 284 1.34 -5.55 -10.07
C ARG A 284 1.56 -4.18 -9.48
N ARG A 285 0.93 -3.18 -10.09
CA ARG A 285 0.77 -1.82 -9.58
C ARG A 285 -0.73 -1.58 -9.32
N TYR A 286 -1.05 -1.20 -8.09
CA TYR A 286 -2.37 -0.82 -7.62
C TYR A 286 -2.37 0.69 -7.48
N GLU A 287 -3.27 1.38 -8.17
CA GLU A 287 -3.44 2.82 -8.02
C GLU A 287 -4.77 3.11 -7.33
N PHE A 288 -4.74 3.97 -6.32
CA PHE A 288 -5.89 4.34 -5.50
C PHE A 288 -6.27 5.79 -5.75
N TYR A 289 -7.56 6.03 -5.92
CA TYR A 289 -8.14 7.34 -6.15
C TYR A 289 -9.32 7.54 -5.20
N GLU A 290 -9.57 8.78 -4.79
CA GLU A 290 -10.73 9.12 -3.97
C GLU A 290 -12.03 8.82 -4.71
N TYR A 291 -13.00 8.25 -4.03
CA TYR A 291 -14.39 8.26 -4.48
C TYR A 291 -15.03 9.60 -4.07
N VAL A 292 -15.57 10.34 -5.04
CA VAL A 292 -16.23 11.65 -4.79
C VAL A 292 -17.72 11.64 -5.16
N GLY A 293 -18.27 10.45 -5.39
CA GLY A 293 -19.70 10.27 -5.63
C GLY A 293 -20.52 10.34 -4.34
N ALA A 294 -21.79 9.92 -4.44
CA ALA A 294 -22.71 9.97 -3.31
C ALA A 294 -22.51 8.78 -2.36
N TYR A 295 -22.62 9.05 -1.07
CA TYR A 295 -22.75 8.00 -0.06
C TYR A 295 -24.19 7.91 0.43
N ASN A 296 -24.62 6.70 0.79
CA ASN A 296 -25.82 6.50 1.57
C ASN A 296 -25.62 7.14 2.96
N PRO A 297 -26.45 8.13 3.36
CA PRO A 297 -26.27 8.83 4.63
C PRO A 297 -26.56 7.98 5.88
N GLU A 298 -27.15 6.78 5.73
CA GLU A 298 -27.48 5.91 6.87
C GLU A 298 -26.33 4.97 7.25
N ASP A 299 -25.69 4.34 6.26
CA ASP A 299 -24.68 3.29 6.46
C ASP A 299 -23.33 3.56 5.78
N HIS A 300 -23.19 4.71 5.11
CA HIS A 300 -21.98 5.13 4.40
C HIS A 300 -21.62 4.25 3.20
N GLU A 301 -22.55 3.46 2.65
CA GLU A 301 -22.31 2.71 1.41
C GLU A 301 -22.13 3.66 0.22
N ALA A 302 -21.10 3.48 -0.60
CA ALA A 302 -20.92 4.27 -1.81
C ALA A 302 -22.00 3.93 -2.86
N GLN A 303 -22.51 4.95 -3.55
CA GLN A 303 -23.57 4.85 -4.55
C GLN A 303 -23.10 5.43 -5.89
N PRO A 304 -22.15 4.76 -6.58
CA PRO A 304 -21.65 5.22 -7.87
C PRO A 304 -22.79 5.31 -8.89
N PHE A 305 -22.80 6.40 -9.65
CA PHE A 305 -23.73 6.64 -10.75
C PHE A 305 -23.37 5.79 -11.97
N ASP A 306 -22.08 5.66 -12.27
CA ASP A 306 -21.58 4.83 -13.38
C ASP A 306 -20.26 4.15 -13.00
N GLU A 307 -20.32 2.89 -12.58
CA GLU A 307 -19.14 2.10 -12.26
C GLU A 307 -18.28 1.74 -13.48
N ALA A 308 -18.85 1.76 -14.70
CA ALA A 308 -18.13 1.42 -15.91
C ALA A 308 -17.30 2.60 -16.45
N ASP A 309 -17.73 3.83 -16.16
CA ASP A 309 -16.99 5.06 -16.48
C ASP A 309 -17.09 6.11 -15.36
N PRO A 310 -16.52 5.82 -14.17
CA PRO A 310 -16.62 6.73 -13.03
C PRO A 310 -15.87 8.04 -13.28
N ALA A 311 -14.84 8.02 -14.14
CA ALA A 311 -14.13 9.22 -14.55
C ALA A 311 -15.02 10.13 -15.42
N GLY A 312 -15.74 9.58 -16.39
CA GLY A 312 -16.72 10.30 -17.21
C GLY A 312 -17.93 10.80 -16.40
N ALA A 313 -18.32 10.06 -15.35
CA ALA A 313 -19.34 10.48 -14.39
C ALA A 313 -18.86 11.57 -13.42
N GLY A 314 -17.55 11.83 -13.34
CA GLY A 314 -16.97 12.79 -12.40
C GLY A 314 -16.96 12.30 -10.95
N GLU A 315 -16.95 10.99 -10.74
CA GLU A 315 -16.95 10.31 -9.43
C GLU A 315 -15.55 9.86 -8.99
N VAL A 316 -14.55 10.06 -9.84
CA VAL A 316 -13.12 9.87 -9.52
C VAL A 316 -12.54 11.19 -9.03
N GLY A 317 -12.08 11.18 -7.78
CA GLY A 317 -11.41 12.30 -7.14
C GLY A 317 -9.90 12.28 -7.33
N ARG A 318 -9.21 12.81 -6.32
CA ARG A 318 -7.76 12.92 -6.31
C ARG A 318 -7.09 11.54 -6.32
N TYR A 319 -5.93 11.44 -6.95
CA TYR A 319 -5.05 10.27 -6.79
C TYR A 319 -4.47 10.25 -5.36
N ILE A 320 -4.68 9.14 -4.66
CA ILE A 320 -4.22 8.93 -3.28
C ILE A 320 -2.77 8.46 -3.31
N GLY A 321 -2.50 7.37 -4.02
CA GLY A 321 -1.18 6.77 -4.13
C GLY A 321 -1.16 5.52 -4.98
N ALA A 322 0.03 4.94 -5.11
CA ALA A 322 0.18 3.61 -5.69
C ALA A 322 0.93 2.69 -4.76
N GLN A 323 0.57 1.42 -4.88
CA GLN A 323 1.32 0.33 -4.33
C GLN A 323 1.81 -0.63 -5.41
N MET A 324 3.04 -1.11 -5.27
CA MET A 324 3.59 -2.12 -6.16
C MET A 324 3.97 -3.36 -5.38
N ALA A 325 3.78 -4.52 -5.98
CA ALA A 325 4.24 -5.78 -5.40
C ALA A 325 4.59 -6.76 -6.50
N ALA A 326 5.48 -7.69 -6.20
CA ALA A 326 5.88 -8.74 -7.12
C ALA A 326 5.92 -10.11 -6.44
N ALA A 327 5.54 -11.14 -7.20
CA ALA A 327 5.74 -12.53 -6.84
C ALA A 327 6.85 -13.13 -7.71
N ASN A 328 7.96 -13.53 -7.10
CA ASN A 328 9.05 -14.27 -7.74
C ASN A 328 8.71 -15.78 -7.73
N LEU A 329 8.48 -16.36 -8.91
CA LEU A 329 7.88 -17.68 -9.14
C LEU A 329 8.89 -18.83 -9.10
N ALA A 330 10.18 -18.53 -9.07
CA ALA A 330 11.27 -19.50 -9.14
C ALA A 330 11.82 -19.93 -7.77
N ALA A 331 11.12 -19.67 -6.67
CA ALA A 331 11.34 -20.40 -5.43
C ALA A 331 10.55 -21.72 -5.49
N ALA A 332 11.12 -22.75 -6.13
CA ALA A 332 10.73 -24.11 -5.76
C ALA A 332 10.81 -24.22 -4.23
N PRO A 333 9.92 -24.98 -3.55
CA PRO A 333 10.17 -25.33 -2.16
C PRO A 333 11.56 -25.96 -2.14
N VAL A 334 12.53 -25.24 -1.57
CA VAL A 334 13.84 -25.82 -1.28
C VAL A 334 13.48 -26.98 -0.36
N PRO A 335 13.67 -28.26 -0.75
CA PRO A 335 13.67 -29.29 0.24
C PRO A 335 14.75 -28.86 1.22
N GLU A 336 14.36 -28.55 2.45
CA GLU A 336 15.29 -28.11 3.47
C GLU A 336 16.49 -29.06 3.39
N PRO A 337 17.73 -28.55 3.29
CA PRO A 337 18.87 -29.42 3.40
C PRO A 337 18.74 -30.08 4.76
N SER A 338 18.34 -31.36 4.74
CA SER A 338 18.22 -32.17 5.94
C SER A 338 19.47 -31.91 6.78
N THR A 339 19.26 -31.43 8.00
CA THR A 339 20.27 -30.88 8.91
C THR A 339 21.44 -31.84 9.19
N TRP A 340 21.33 -33.08 8.72
CA TRP A 340 22.31 -34.15 8.79
C TRP A 340 23.50 -34.02 7.82
N LEU A 341 23.32 -33.43 6.63
CA LEU A 341 24.43 -33.31 5.65
C LEU A 341 25.42 -32.21 6.00
N SER A 342 24.96 -31.12 6.62
CA SER A 342 25.81 -30.03 7.13
C SER A 342 26.56 -30.40 8.42
N MET A 343 26.01 -31.31 9.25
CA MET A 343 26.72 -31.83 10.44
C MET A 343 27.90 -32.75 10.08
N LEU A 344 27.79 -33.57 9.03
CA LEU A 344 28.88 -34.48 8.62
C LEU A 344 30.04 -33.74 7.93
N GLY A 345 29.75 -32.69 7.15
CA GLY A 345 30.78 -31.82 6.56
C GLY A 345 31.57 -31.03 7.62
N GLY A 346 30.89 -30.52 8.64
CA GLY A 346 31.52 -29.75 9.73
C GLY A 346 32.47 -30.56 10.60
N LEU A 347 32.14 -31.81 10.92
CA LEU A 347 32.98 -32.68 11.75
C LEU A 347 34.26 -33.15 11.03
N ALA A 348 34.21 -33.33 9.71
CA ALA A 348 35.39 -33.70 8.90
C ALA A 348 36.43 -32.57 8.84
N VAL A 349 35.98 -31.31 8.75
CA VAL A 349 36.86 -30.12 8.70
C VAL A 349 37.53 -29.86 10.05
N VAL A 350 36.81 -30.03 11.16
CA VAL A 350 37.39 -29.87 12.51
C VAL A 350 38.38 -31.00 12.83
N GLY A 351 38.15 -32.22 12.35
CA GLY A 351 39.07 -33.35 12.51
C GLY A 351 40.41 -33.16 11.78
N LEU A 352 40.39 -32.55 10.59
CA LEU A 352 41.60 -32.29 9.79
C LEU A 352 42.45 -31.14 10.36
N LEU A 353 41.82 -30.08 10.87
CA LEU A 353 42.55 -28.96 11.49
C LEU A 353 43.22 -29.33 12.82
N ARG A 354 42.63 -30.24 13.60
CA ARG A 354 43.23 -30.70 14.87
C ARG A 354 44.45 -31.60 14.65
N ARG A 355 44.51 -32.33 13.54
CA ARG A 355 45.64 -33.23 13.22
C ARG A 355 46.88 -32.48 12.72
N HIS A 356 46.71 -31.27 12.19
CA HIS A 356 47.80 -30.43 11.70
C HIS A 356 48.50 -29.59 12.79
N ARG A 357 47.86 -29.44 13.97
CA ARG A 357 48.45 -28.75 15.14
C ARG A 357 49.20 -29.68 16.10
N MET A 358 49.17 -30.98 15.88
CA MET A 358 49.76 -32.00 16.77
C MET A 358 50.89 -32.79 16.09
N ARG A 359 51.52 -32.22 15.05
CA ARG A 359 52.73 -32.76 14.42
C ARG A 359 53.82 -31.71 14.40
#